data_AF-A0A9X8VD99-F1
#
_entry.id   AF-A0A9X8VD99-F1
#
_cell.length_a   1.000
_cell.length_b   1.000
_cell.length_c   1.000
_cell.angle_alpha   90.00
_cell.angle_beta   90.00
_cell.angle_gamma   90.00
#
_symmetry.space_group_name_H-M   'P 1'
#
loop_
_entity.id
_entity.type
_entity.pdbx_description
1 polymer ?
#
loop_
_entity_poly.entity_id
_entity_poly.type
_entity_poly.pdbx_seq_one_letter_code
_entity_poly.pdbx_strand_id
1 'polypeptide(L)' 'MIRAIVTDIEGTTSDIRFVHQVLFPYARERLADFVRRHAAESEVAAPLAALRAEIDQPQADLDALIAALYRFMDEDRKS' A
#
# COMPACT_ATOMS: atom_id res chain seq x y z
N MET A 1 -23.97 -0.26 32.87
CA MET A 1 -22.68 -0.99 32.80
C MET A 1 -22.21 -0.99 31.36
N ILE A 2 -21.02 -0.45 31.07
CA ILE A 2 -20.42 -0.50 29.71
C ILE A 2 -19.96 -1.94 29.44
N ARG A 3 -20.26 -2.49 28.25
CA ARG A 3 -20.00 -3.90 27.90
C ARG A 3 -18.80 -4.10 26.95
N ALA A 4 -18.38 -3.06 26.24
CA ALA A 4 -17.18 -3.05 25.39
C ALA A 4 -16.74 -1.62 25.10
N ILE A 5 -15.47 -1.46 24.72
CA ILE A 5 -14.92 -0.23 24.14
C ILE A 5 -14.35 -0.60 22.77
N VAL A 6 -14.69 0.17 21.74
CA VAL A 6 -14.13 0.05 20.39
C VAL A 6 -13.26 1.27 20.16
N THR A 7 -11.99 1.05 19.83
CA THR A 7 -11.00 2.12 19.63
C THR A 7 -10.47 2.09 18.21
N ASP A 8 -10.42 3.26 17.58
CA ASP A 8 -9.77 3.48 16.29
C ASP A 8 -8.24 3.64 16.45
N ILE A 9 -7.49 3.53 15.34
CA ILE A 9 -6.03 3.63 15.32
C ILE A 9 -5.58 5.04 14.95
N GLU A 10 -5.81 5.50 13.73
CA GLU A 10 -5.41 6.83 13.25
C GLU A 10 -6.14 7.94 14.01
N GLY A 11 -5.39 8.83 14.68
CA GLY A 11 -5.97 9.97 15.40
C GLY A 11 -6.65 9.62 16.74
N THR A 12 -6.71 8.34 17.12
CA THR A 12 -7.30 7.89 18.39
C THR A 12 -6.28 7.18 19.30
N THR A 13 -5.44 6.29 18.78
CA THR A 13 -4.37 5.63 19.55
C THR A 13 -2.97 5.84 18.98
N SER A 14 -2.86 6.28 17.73
CA SER A 14 -1.58 6.65 17.09
C SER A 14 -1.74 7.96 16.32
N ASP A 15 -0.67 8.77 16.32
CA ASP A 15 -0.68 10.05 15.64
C ASP A 15 -0.82 9.84 14.13
N ILE A 16 -1.82 10.49 13.51
CA ILE A 16 -2.05 10.48 12.06
C ILE A 16 -0.79 10.87 11.27
N ARG A 17 0.09 11.66 11.89
CA ARG A 17 1.37 12.08 11.32
C ARG A 17 2.33 10.91 11.11
N PHE A 18 2.28 9.84 11.89
CA PHE A 18 3.24 8.73 11.77
C PHE A 18 3.11 8.00 10.43
N VAL A 19 1.89 7.80 9.95
CA VAL A 19 1.63 7.13 8.66
C VAL A 19 2.22 7.96 7.51
N HIS A 20 1.86 9.25 7.44
CA HIS A 20 2.33 10.14 6.38
C HIS A 20 3.81 10.55 6.50
N GLN A 21 4.36 10.65 7.70
CA GLN A 21 5.73 11.15 7.92
C GLN A 21 6.77 10.05 8.07
N VAL A 22 6.38 8.80 8.29
CA VAL A 22 7.32 7.69 8.50
C VAL A 22 7.05 6.52 7.56
N LEU A 23 5.84 5.96 7.57
CA LEU A 23 5.55 4.73 6.81
C LEU A 23 5.53 4.97 5.30
N PHE A 24 4.85 6.03 4.83
CA PHE A 24 4.82 6.36 3.41
C PHE A 24 6.23 6.69 2.87
N PRO A 25 7.05 7.55 3.51
CA PRO A 25 8.42 7.79 3.07
C PRO A 25 9.28 6.53 3.03
N TYR A 26 9.26 5.70 4.08
CA TYR A 26 10.01 4.45 4.14
C TYR A 26 9.61 3.49 3.01
N ALA A 27 8.30 3.30 2.82
CA ALA A 27 7.79 2.45 1.75
C ALA A 27 8.18 3.01 0.38
N ARG A 28 8.09 4.33 0.17
CA ARG A 28 8.34 4.96 -1.14
C ARG A 28 9.77 4.72 -1.61
N GLU A 29 10.73 4.83 -0.70
CA GLU A 29 12.15 4.60 -0.96
C GLU A 29 12.48 3.15 -1.32
N ARG A 30 11.69 2.17 -0.84
CA ARG A 30 12.00 0.74 -0.96
C ARG A 30 11.11 -0.03 -1.92
N LEU A 31 9.93 0.50 -2.24
CA LEU A 31 8.87 -0.21 -2.94
C LEU A 31 9.34 -0.77 -4.29
N ALA A 32 9.92 0.07 -5.14
CA ALA A 32 10.30 -0.32 -6.50
C ALA A 32 11.30 -1.49 -6.50
N ASP A 33 12.37 -1.37 -5.72
CA ASP A 33 13.39 -2.42 -5.65
C ASP A 33 12.89 -3.68 -4.96
N PHE A 34 11.99 -3.56 -3.99
CA PHE A 34 11.37 -4.70 -3.34
C PHE A 34 10.49 -5.47 -4.35
N VAL A 35 9.58 -4.78 -5.04
CA VAL A 35 8.70 -5.39 -6.04
C VAL A 35 9.51 -6.07 -7.14
N ARG A 36 10.53 -5.42 -7.68
CA ARG A 36 11.37 -6.02 -8.74
C ARG A 36 12.09 -7.28 -8.30
N ARG A 37 12.55 -7.34 -7.04
CA ARG A 37 13.27 -8.50 -6.50
C ARG A 37 12.35 -9.65 -6.11
N HIS A 38 11.15 -9.35 -5.64
CA HIS A 38 10.26 -10.32 -5.02
C HIS A 38 9.00 -10.63 -5.85
N ALA A 39 8.83 -10.07 -7.06
CA ALA A 39 7.63 -10.23 -7.88
C ALA A 39 7.22 -11.68 -8.19
N ALA A 40 8.17 -12.62 -8.16
CA ALA A 40 7.90 -14.05 -8.39
C ALA A 40 7.44 -14.79 -7.13
N GLU A 41 7.58 -14.20 -5.95
CA GLU A 41 7.13 -14.78 -4.69
C GLU A 41 5.61 -14.69 -4.61
N SER A 42 4.94 -15.76 -4.17
CA SER A 42 3.48 -15.84 -4.16
C SER A 42 2.82 -14.71 -3.34
N GLU A 43 3.48 -14.29 -2.26
CA GLU A 43 3.02 -13.22 -1.38
C GLU A 43 3.02 -11.84 -2.06
N VAL A 44 3.84 -11.64 -3.10
CA VAL A 44 3.90 -10.40 -3.88
C VAL A 44 3.15 -10.54 -5.21
N ALA A 45 3.24 -11.69 -5.86
CA ALA A 45 2.58 -11.97 -7.12
C ALA A 45 1.05 -11.85 -7.03
N ALA A 46 0.44 -12.35 -5.95
CA ALA A 46 -1.01 -12.28 -5.79
C ALA A 46 -1.53 -10.85 -5.61
N PRO A 47 -0.96 -10.00 -4.73
CA PRO A 47 -1.29 -8.58 -4.68
C PRO A 47 -1.06 -7.83 -6.00
N LEU A 48 0.03 -8.12 -6.73
CA LEU A 48 0.28 -7.50 -8.03
C LEU A 48 -0.76 -7.90 -9.08
N ALA A 49 -1.28 -9.13 -9.03
CA ALA A 49 -2.38 -9.57 -9.89
C ALA A 49 -3.70 -8.88 -9.50
N ALA A 50 -3.98 -8.72 -8.20
CA ALA A 50 -5.13 -7.98 -7.73
C ALA A 50 -5.06 -6.50 -8.17
N LEU A 51 -3.89 -5.88 -8.06
CA LEU A 51 -3.65 -4.50 -8.51
C LEU A 51 -3.91 -4.35 -10.01
N ARG A 52 -3.48 -5.30 -10.85
CA ARG A 52 -3.80 -5.30 -12.29
C ARG A 52 -5.30 -5.27 -12.56
N ALA A 53 -6.08 -6.02 -11.78
CA ALA A 53 -7.53 -6.01 -11.89
C ALA A 53 -8.13 -4.69 -11.39
N GLU A 54 -7.64 -4.17 -10.26
CA GLU A 54 -8.11 -2.91 -9.67
C GLU A 54 -7.90 -1.69 -10.57
N ILE A 55 -6.81 -1.67 -11.35
CA ILE A 55 -6.51 -0.60 -12.30
C ILE A 55 -7.03 -0.88 -13.72
N ASP A 56 -7.73 -2.00 -13.94
CA ASP A 56 -8.21 -2.47 -15.24
C ASP A 56 -7.11 -2.58 -16.31
N GLN A 57 -5.91 -3.04 -15.91
CA GLN A 57 -4.77 -3.26 -16.79
C GLN A 57 -4.19 -4.67 -16.59
N PRO A 58 -4.81 -5.71 -17.18
CA PRO A 58 -4.41 -7.11 -16.97
C PRO A 58 -3.01 -7.44 -17.52
N GLN A 59 -2.47 -6.60 -18.41
CA GLN A 59 -1.15 -6.78 -19.03
C GLN A 59 -0.11 -5.77 -18.52
N ALA A 60 -0.40 -5.02 -17.46
CA ALA A 60 0.55 -4.06 -16.91
C ALA A 60 1.85 -4.78 -16.46
N ASP A 61 2.99 -4.23 -16.87
CA ASP A 61 4.29 -4.66 -16.40
C ASP A 61 4.57 -4.16 -14.98
N LEU A 62 5.71 -4.56 -14.40
CA LEU A 62 6.05 -4.18 -13.03
C LEU A 62 6.24 -2.66 -12.88
N ASP A 63 6.79 -1.98 -13.88
CA ASP A 63 7.05 -0.54 -13.79
C ASP A 63 5.72 0.26 -13.81
N ALA A 64 4.75 -0.16 -14.62
CA ALA A 64 3.40 0.41 -14.62
C ALA A 64 2.69 0.20 -13.27
N LEU A 65 2.85 -0.99 -12.66
CA LEU A 65 2.27 -1.27 -11.33
C LEU A 65 2.95 -0.47 -10.22
N ILE A 66 4.27 -0.33 -10.25
CA ILE A 66 5.02 0.52 -9.31
C ILE A 66 4.58 1.98 -9.43
N ALA A 67 4.41 2.48 -10.67
CA ALA A 67 3.90 3.83 -10.90
C ALA A 67 2.47 4.01 -10.36
N ALA A 68 1.60 3.01 -10.52
CA ALA A 68 0.26 3.03 -9.96
C ALA A 68 0.27 3.09 -8.43
N LEU A 69 1.12 2.28 -7.78
CA LEU A 69 1.28 2.31 -6.32
C LEU A 69 1.80 3.66 -5.82
N TYR A 70 2.79 4.26 -6.49
CA TYR A 70 3.25 5.60 -6.14
C TYR A 70 2.16 6.65 -6.25
N ARG A 71 1.32 6.56 -7.29
CA ARG A 71 0.17 7.44 -7.42
C ARG A 71 -0.84 7.23 -6.28
N PHE A 72 -1.12 5.99 -5.87
CA PHE A 72 -2.01 5.73 -4.75
C PHE A 72 -1.47 6.31 -3.44
N MET A 73 -0.15 6.25 -3.23
CA MET A 73 0.52 6.90 -2.10
C MET A 73 0.39 8.43 -2.15
N ASP A 74 0.50 9.02 -3.34
CA ASP A 74 0.39 10.48 -3.52
C ASP A 74 -1.06 10.98 -3.37
N GLU A 75 -2.04 10.16 -3.76
CA GLU A 75 -3.48 10.44 -3.65
C GLU A 75 -4.06 10.13 -2.26
N ASP A 76 -3.25 9.57 -1.34
CA ASP A 76 -3.72 9.00 -0.06
C ASP A 76 -4.95 8.09 -0.24
N ARG A 77 -4.94 7.31 -1.31
CA ARG A 77 -6.08 6.48 -1.70
C ARG A 77 -6.14 5.24 -0.81
N LYS A 78 -7.23 5.13 -0.05
CA LYS A 78 -7.57 3.92 0.72
C LYS A 78 -8.34 2.95 -0.19
N SER A 79 -7.71 1.85 -0.57
CA SER A 79 -8.25 0.74 -1.38
C SER A 79 -8.95 -0.31 -0.52
#